data_AF-A0A1V4VMS2-F1
#
_entry.id   AF-A0A1V4VMS2-F1
#
_cell.length_a   1.000
_cell.length_b   1.000
_cell.length_c   1.000
_cell.angle_alpha   90.00
_cell.angle_beta   90.00
_cell.angle_gamma   90.00
#
_symmetry.space_group_name_H-M   'P 1'
#
loop_
_entity.id
_entity.type
_entity.pdbx_description
1 polymer ?
#
loop_
_entity_poly.entity_id
_entity_poly.type
_entity_poly.pdbx_seq_one_letter_code
_entity_poly.pdbx_strand_id
1 'polypeptide(L)'
;MRADFGIKDTATGTVIPPDKSAVNSFIMNTEGAGRLFAPSGMKNGPLPEHYEPVESPVTSIMSKQQNNPVAARYKGEFSKLAQTASPDSPYIATTHRLVEHYQSGAVTRNCLMLAELMPVRLSVKVNVMPILKPLKVNEKEVEIIGSPWYWGYQGLAPGSTANDLTPCVGDANTMIPEYKAFICNITKSAFNANTLG
;
A
#
# COMPACT_ATOMS: atom_id res chain seq x y z
N MET A 1 26.55 24.27 -28.13
CA MET A 1 25.75 23.20 -28.73
C MET A 1 24.57 22.96 -27.80
N ARG A 2 23.36 23.44 -28.13
CA ARG A 2 22.16 23.18 -27.32
C ARG A 2 21.86 21.69 -27.44
N ALA A 3 21.62 21.00 -26.31
CA ALA A 3 21.22 19.61 -26.32
C ALA A 3 19.86 19.49 -27.04
N ASP A 4 19.84 18.75 -28.15
CA ASP A 4 18.62 18.45 -28.90
C ASP A 4 18.26 16.99 -28.67
N PHE A 5 17.14 16.77 -27.98
CA PHE A 5 16.62 15.43 -27.70
C PHE A 5 15.65 14.94 -28.79
N GLY A 6 15.58 15.64 -29.93
CA GLY A 6 14.71 15.25 -31.05
C GLY A 6 13.23 15.33 -30.70
N ILE A 7 12.85 16.36 -29.94
CA ILE A 7 11.49 16.55 -29.44
C ILE A 7 10.53 16.71 -30.62
N LYS A 8 9.46 15.92 -30.66
CA LYS A 8 8.41 15.99 -31.69
C LYS A 8 7.15 16.63 -31.13
N ASP A 9 6.52 17.47 -31.93
CA ASP A 9 5.22 18.04 -31.61
C ASP A 9 4.16 16.93 -31.54
N THR A 10 3.43 16.86 -30.42
CA THR A 10 2.45 15.81 -30.14
C THR A 10 1.20 15.85 -31.03
N ALA A 11 0.91 16.99 -31.68
CA ALA A 11 -0.25 17.13 -32.56
C ALA A 11 0.09 16.87 -34.04
N THR A 12 1.31 17.20 -34.46
CA THR A 12 1.74 17.18 -35.87
C THR A 12 2.83 16.17 -36.17
N GLY A 13 3.48 15.59 -35.15
CA GLY A 13 4.56 14.62 -35.29
C GLY A 13 5.87 15.19 -35.86
N THR A 14 5.93 16.51 -36.07
CA THR A 14 7.08 17.21 -36.66
C THR A 14 8.18 17.43 -35.61
N VAL A 15 9.45 17.37 -36.03
CA VAL A 15 10.59 17.60 -35.14
C VAL A 15 10.69 19.10 -34.83
N ILE A 16 10.67 19.43 -33.54
CA ILE A 16 10.78 20.81 -33.05
C ILE A 16 12.27 21.17 -32.98
N PRO A 17 12.72 22.23 -33.67
CA PRO A 17 14.12 22.62 -33.65
C PRO A 17 14.60 23.04 -32.24
N PRO A 18 15.90 22.87 -31.93
CA PRO A 18 16.49 23.11 -30.61
C PRO A 18 16.21 24.49 -30.02
N ASP A 19 16.07 25.50 -30.89
CA ASP A 19 15.85 26.89 -30.47
C ASP A 19 14.45 27.14 -29.89
N LYS A 20 13.50 26.25 -30.16
CA LYS A 20 12.14 26.31 -29.63
C LYS A 20 11.91 25.29 -28.50
N SER A 21 12.54 24.12 -28.58
CA SER A 21 12.38 23.05 -27.58
C SER A 21 13.18 23.28 -26.30
N ALA A 22 14.38 23.86 -26.40
CA ALA A 22 15.26 24.13 -25.24
C ALA A 22 14.84 25.36 -24.39
N VAL A 23 13.69 25.98 -24.69
CA VAL A 23 13.14 27.11 -23.93
C VAL A 23 12.24 26.63 -22.79
N ASN A 24 11.71 25.42 -22.88
CA ASN A 24 10.73 24.91 -21.92
C ASN A 24 11.40 24.19 -20.74
N SER A 25 10.84 24.33 -19.53
CA SER A 25 11.43 23.82 -18.29
C SER A 25 11.45 22.28 -18.16
N PHE A 26 10.58 21.56 -18.89
CA PHE A 26 10.46 20.10 -18.80
C PHE A 26 11.05 19.41 -20.03
N ILE A 27 12.38 19.46 -20.15
CA ILE A 27 13.13 19.00 -21.34
C ILE A 27 12.99 17.49 -21.64
N MET A 28 12.61 16.67 -20.65
CA MET A 28 12.44 15.23 -20.81
C MET A 28 11.01 14.84 -21.26
N ASN A 29 10.07 15.79 -21.23
CA ASN A 29 8.71 15.56 -21.70
C ASN A 29 8.63 15.93 -23.18
N THR A 30 7.92 15.12 -23.97
CA THR A 30 7.67 15.38 -25.39
C THR A 30 6.97 16.71 -25.64
N GLU A 31 6.14 17.16 -24.71
CA GLU A 31 5.44 18.45 -24.82
C GLU A 31 6.29 19.64 -24.33
N GLY A 32 7.43 19.39 -23.68
CA GLY A 32 8.24 20.41 -23.00
C GLY A 32 7.57 21.01 -21.74
N ALA A 33 6.35 20.61 -21.40
CA ALA A 33 5.57 21.14 -20.29
C ALA A 33 5.30 20.07 -19.20
N GLY A 34 4.99 20.52 -17.99
CA GLY A 34 4.49 19.66 -16.92
C GLY A 34 3.04 19.22 -17.22
N ARG A 35 2.71 17.97 -16.91
CA ARG A 35 1.38 17.40 -17.16
C ARG A 35 0.47 17.58 -15.95
N LEU A 36 -0.45 18.55 -16.00
CA LEU A 36 -1.61 18.58 -15.10
C LEU A 36 -2.64 17.53 -15.51
N PHE A 37 -2.81 17.37 -16.82
CA PHE A 37 -3.59 16.31 -17.46
C PHE A 37 -2.61 15.36 -18.14
N ALA A 38 -2.68 14.06 -17.83
CA ALA A 38 -1.80 13.03 -18.35
C ALA A 38 -2.49 12.21 -19.45
N PRO A 39 -2.43 12.62 -20.73
CA PRO A 39 -3.16 11.95 -21.82
C PRO A 39 -2.65 10.53 -22.08
N SER A 40 -1.41 10.23 -21.68
CA SER A 40 -0.78 8.91 -21.83
C SER A 40 0.08 8.60 -20.60
N GLY A 41 0.30 7.30 -20.37
CA GLY A 41 1.15 6.79 -19.28
C GLY A 41 0.39 6.35 -18.02
N MET A 42 -0.86 6.77 -17.85
CA MET A 42 -1.71 6.38 -16.72
C MET A 42 -2.85 5.46 -17.18
N LYS A 43 -2.94 4.24 -16.63
CA LYS A 43 -4.03 3.31 -16.97
C LYS A 43 -5.37 3.68 -16.31
N ASN A 44 -5.33 4.44 -15.21
CA ASN A 44 -6.50 4.78 -14.39
C ASN A 44 -7.19 6.08 -14.83
N GLY A 45 -6.73 6.68 -15.92
CA GLY A 45 -7.23 7.96 -16.41
C GLY A 45 -6.21 9.09 -16.32
N PRO A 46 -6.49 10.22 -16.99
CA PRO A 46 -5.55 11.32 -17.16
C PRO A 46 -5.52 12.30 -15.97
N LEU A 47 -6.46 12.19 -15.04
CA LEU A 47 -6.54 12.96 -13.81
C LEU A 47 -6.69 12.01 -12.62
N PRO A 48 -6.15 12.34 -11.44
CA PRO A 48 -6.38 11.57 -10.23
C PRO A 48 -7.88 11.60 -9.85
N GLU A 49 -8.44 10.43 -9.61
CA GLU A 49 -9.79 10.24 -9.09
C GLU A 49 -9.70 9.36 -7.83
N HIS A 50 -10.53 9.67 -6.82
CA HIS A 50 -10.58 8.86 -5.61
C HIS A 50 -11.30 7.55 -5.87
N TYR A 51 -10.65 6.45 -5.52
CA TYR A 51 -11.25 5.13 -5.45
C TYR A 51 -10.94 4.54 -4.08
N GLU A 52 -11.93 3.87 -3.50
CA GLU A 52 -11.73 3.14 -2.25
C GLU A 52 -10.79 1.96 -2.46
N PRO A 53 -10.00 1.58 -1.43
CA PRO A 53 -9.22 0.35 -1.45
C PRO A 53 -10.10 -0.86 -1.77
N VAL A 54 -9.49 -1.90 -2.32
CA VAL A 54 -10.27 -3.06 -2.79
C VAL A 54 -11.04 -3.73 -1.65
N GLU A 55 -10.44 -3.74 -0.47
CA GLU A 55 -11.09 -4.03 0.79
C GLU A 55 -11.27 -2.72 1.57
N SER A 56 -12.48 -2.18 1.58
CA SER A 56 -12.80 -0.98 2.33
C SER A 56 -13.92 -1.26 3.34
N PRO A 57 -13.82 -0.71 4.58
CA PRO A 57 -14.86 -0.83 5.59
C PRO A 57 -16.09 0.06 5.31
N VAL A 58 -16.01 0.91 4.28
CA VAL A 58 -17.03 1.90 3.89
C VAL A 58 -17.27 1.90 2.38
N THR A 59 -18.42 2.41 1.97
CA THR A 59 -18.76 2.67 0.56
C THR A 59 -18.31 4.06 0.15
N SER A 60 -17.90 4.23 -1.10
CA SER A 60 -17.48 5.51 -1.68
C SER A 60 -18.62 6.53 -1.63
N ILE A 61 -18.29 7.76 -1.23
CA ILE A 61 -19.22 8.90 -1.18
C ILE A 61 -19.14 9.73 -2.47
N MET A 62 -17.96 9.78 -3.11
CA MET A 62 -17.69 10.73 -4.19
C MET A 62 -18.18 10.24 -5.56
N SER A 63 -18.09 8.93 -5.82
CA SER A 63 -18.44 8.37 -7.11
C SER A 63 -19.16 7.03 -6.97
N LYS A 64 -19.94 6.66 -8.01
CA LYS A 64 -20.60 5.35 -8.08
C LYS A 64 -19.59 4.19 -8.22
N GLN A 65 -18.36 4.49 -8.62
CA GLN A 65 -17.31 3.50 -8.82
C GLN A 65 -16.55 3.31 -7.50
N GLN A 66 -16.79 2.19 -6.82
CA GLN A 66 -16.18 1.92 -5.52
C GLN A 66 -14.65 1.78 -5.62
N ASN A 67 -14.18 0.77 -6.35
CA ASN A 67 -12.76 0.43 -6.44
C ASN A 67 -12.23 0.89 -7.80
N ASN A 68 -10.91 1.04 -7.91
CA ASN A 68 -10.27 1.30 -9.20
C ASN A 68 -10.68 0.20 -10.22
N PRO A 69 -11.32 0.57 -11.35
CA PRO A 69 -11.85 -0.39 -12.32
C PRO A 69 -10.78 -1.21 -13.04
N VAL A 70 -9.55 -0.71 -13.10
CA VAL A 70 -8.43 -1.36 -13.77
C VAL A 70 -7.38 -1.91 -12.79
N ALA A 71 -7.72 -1.99 -11.50
CA ALA A 71 -6.88 -2.64 -10.50
C ALA A 71 -6.59 -4.11 -10.87
N ALA A 72 -5.36 -4.54 -10.67
CA ALA A 72 -4.95 -5.90 -10.99
C ALA A 72 -5.49 -6.88 -9.94
N ARG A 73 -6.46 -7.70 -10.35
CA ARG A 73 -7.01 -8.78 -9.51
C ARG A 73 -6.44 -10.11 -9.96
N TYR A 74 -5.82 -10.82 -9.03
CA TYR A 74 -5.29 -12.15 -9.27
C TYR A 74 -6.41 -13.20 -9.16
N LYS A 75 -6.18 -14.42 -9.62
CA LYS A 75 -7.12 -15.54 -9.52
C LYS A 75 -6.49 -16.67 -8.70
N GLY A 76 -7.27 -17.32 -7.84
CA GLY A 76 -6.83 -18.47 -7.05
C GLY A 76 -7.17 -18.34 -5.56
N GLU A 77 -6.78 -19.35 -4.77
CA GLU A 77 -7.02 -19.41 -3.32
C GLU A 77 -6.46 -18.20 -2.56
N PHE A 78 -5.36 -17.61 -3.03
CA PHE A 78 -4.71 -16.42 -2.45
C PHE A 78 -5.38 -15.09 -2.82
N SER A 79 -6.42 -15.10 -3.64
CA SER A 79 -7.17 -13.90 -4.05
C SER A 79 -8.55 -13.80 -3.39
N LYS A 80 -8.74 -14.44 -2.24
CA LYS A 80 -9.94 -14.25 -1.42
C LYS A 80 -9.90 -12.82 -0.89
N LEU A 81 -10.91 -12.05 -1.30
CA LEU A 81 -11.10 -10.67 -0.83
C LEU A 81 -12.31 -10.64 0.08
N ALA A 82 -12.20 -9.92 1.17
CA ALA A 82 -13.34 -9.62 1.99
C ALA A 82 -14.33 -8.72 1.23
N GLN A 83 -15.62 -8.95 1.46
CA GLN A 83 -16.66 -8.12 0.87
C GLN A 83 -16.52 -6.68 1.41
N THR A 84 -16.72 -5.68 0.55
CA THR A 84 -16.77 -4.28 0.96
C THR A 84 -17.78 -4.09 2.08
N ALA A 85 -17.38 -3.39 3.15
CA ALA A 85 -18.16 -3.18 4.37
C ALA A 85 -18.63 -4.50 5.07
N SER A 86 -17.85 -5.59 4.95
CA SER A 86 -18.15 -6.83 5.66
C SER A 86 -18.19 -6.63 7.19
N PRO A 87 -19.24 -7.10 7.88
CA PRO A 87 -19.31 -7.09 9.34
C PRO A 87 -18.19 -7.91 10.01
N ASP A 88 -17.67 -8.93 9.30
CA ASP A 88 -16.69 -9.86 9.85
C ASP A 88 -15.28 -9.27 9.96
N SER A 89 -15.03 -8.12 9.34
CA SER A 89 -13.72 -7.43 9.35
C SER A 89 -13.92 -5.92 9.38
N PRO A 90 -14.29 -5.36 10.55
CA PRO A 90 -14.70 -3.97 10.65
C PRO A 90 -13.54 -2.96 10.73
N TYR A 91 -12.31 -3.43 10.96
CA TYR A 91 -11.17 -2.58 11.26
C TYR A 91 -10.22 -2.42 10.07
N ILE A 92 -9.59 -1.24 9.94
CA ILE A 92 -8.55 -1.02 8.94
C ILE A 92 -7.22 -1.51 9.51
N ALA A 93 -6.55 -2.40 8.81
CA ALA A 93 -5.16 -2.77 9.09
C ALA A 93 -4.19 -2.08 8.15
N THR A 94 -3.02 -1.75 8.69
CA THR A 94 -1.89 -1.21 7.94
C THR A 94 -0.59 -1.85 8.40
N THR A 95 0.29 -2.16 7.44
CA THR A 95 1.63 -2.66 7.76
C THR A 95 2.63 -1.50 7.86
N HIS A 96 3.51 -1.50 8.85
CA HIS A 96 4.49 -0.42 9.02
C HIS A 96 5.85 -0.91 9.50
N ARG A 97 6.76 0.06 9.64
CA ARG A 97 8.16 -0.16 9.98
C ARG A 97 8.46 0.38 11.39
N LEU A 98 9.36 -0.30 12.08
CA LEU A 98 9.98 0.00 13.36
C LEU A 98 11.48 0.20 13.11
N VAL A 99 12.11 1.02 13.93
CA VAL A 99 13.51 1.44 13.73
C VAL A 99 14.49 0.29 13.94
N GLU A 100 14.12 -0.65 14.81
CA GLU A 100 14.91 -1.77 15.30
C GLU A 100 15.04 -2.92 14.31
N HIS A 101 14.19 -2.95 13.29
CA HIS A 101 14.12 -4.07 12.34
C HIS A 101 14.16 -3.62 10.88
N TYR A 102 14.75 -4.47 10.05
CA TYR A 102 14.97 -4.21 8.63
C TYR A 102 14.23 -5.23 7.76
N GLN A 103 13.45 -4.75 6.77
CA GLN A 103 12.71 -5.58 5.80
C GLN A 103 11.81 -6.62 6.48
N SER A 104 11.89 -7.90 6.08
CA SER A 104 11.24 -9.05 6.71
C SER A 104 11.94 -9.52 7.99
N GLY A 105 12.85 -8.71 8.54
CA GLY A 105 13.64 -9.00 9.72
C GLY A 105 14.67 -10.11 9.54
N ALA A 106 14.90 -10.64 8.34
CA ALA A 106 15.79 -11.79 8.13
C ALA A 106 17.22 -11.59 8.68
N VAL A 107 17.74 -10.36 8.63
CA VAL A 107 19.04 -10.02 9.22
C VAL A 107 18.88 -9.66 10.71
N THR A 108 17.96 -8.73 11.01
CA THR A 108 17.84 -8.13 12.35
C THR A 108 17.27 -9.07 13.41
N ARG A 109 16.50 -10.10 13.02
CA ARG A 109 15.99 -11.14 13.94
C ARG A 109 17.06 -12.15 14.36
N ASN A 110 18.20 -12.18 13.68
CA ASN A 110 19.35 -13.00 14.05
C ASN A 110 20.38 -12.20 14.89
N CYS A 111 20.16 -10.90 15.08
CA CYS A 111 20.99 -10.06 15.94
C CYS A 111 20.40 -10.04 17.36
N LEU A 112 21.14 -10.57 18.33
CA LEU A 112 20.70 -10.67 19.73
C LEU A 112 20.21 -9.33 20.30
N MET A 113 21.00 -8.26 20.17
CA MET A 113 20.65 -6.93 20.70
C MET A 113 19.34 -6.37 20.13
N LEU A 114 19.07 -6.61 18.84
CA LEU A 114 17.86 -6.11 18.19
C LEU A 114 16.66 -7.00 18.49
N ALA A 115 16.87 -8.32 18.59
CA ALA A 115 15.85 -9.27 18.99
C ALA A 115 15.42 -9.11 20.46
N GLU A 116 16.34 -8.68 21.34
CA GLU A 116 16.04 -8.36 22.74
C GLU A 116 15.26 -7.05 22.89
N LEU A 117 15.51 -6.05 22.04
CA LEU A 117 14.85 -4.74 22.14
C LEU A 117 13.39 -4.77 21.69
N MET A 118 13.08 -5.62 20.69
CA MET A 118 11.70 -5.86 20.23
C MET A 118 11.39 -7.37 20.15
N PRO A 119 11.21 -8.05 21.30
CA PRO A 119 10.83 -9.45 21.32
C PRO A 119 9.29 -9.55 21.15
N VAL A 120 8.82 -10.49 20.30
CA VAL A 120 7.51 -11.21 20.37
C VAL A 120 6.77 -11.40 19.03
N ARG A 121 6.13 -12.58 18.98
CA ARG A 121 5.26 -13.28 18.01
C ARG A 121 3.92 -12.61 17.67
N LEU A 122 3.32 -13.03 16.55
CA LEU A 122 1.96 -12.69 16.06
C LEU A 122 0.79 -13.24 16.93
N SER A 123 0.97 -13.30 18.25
CA SER A 123 -0.11 -13.19 19.23
C SER A 123 0.19 -11.88 19.96
N VAL A 124 -0.02 -10.80 19.23
CA VAL A 124 0.56 -9.49 19.52
C VAL A 124 0.05 -9.04 20.89
N LYS A 125 0.97 -8.74 21.81
CA LYS A 125 0.63 -7.95 22.98
C LYS A 125 0.08 -6.62 22.45
N VAL A 126 -1.24 -6.45 22.51
CA VAL A 126 -1.90 -5.26 21.97
C VAL A 126 -1.35 -4.07 22.73
N ASN A 127 -0.59 -3.22 22.04
CA ASN A 127 -0.11 -1.98 22.58
C ASN A 127 -1.13 -0.90 22.24
N VAL A 128 -2.00 -0.57 23.21
CA VAL A 128 -2.99 0.49 23.05
C VAL A 128 -2.27 1.82 23.18
N MET A 129 -1.95 2.42 22.03
CA MET A 129 -1.25 3.70 21.97
C MET A 129 -2.23 4.85 21.72
N PRO A 130 -2.05 6.01 22.37
CA PRO A 130 -2.90 7.19 22.12
C PRO A 130 -2.63 7.87 20.76
N ILE A 131 -1.59 7.42 20.05
CA ILE A 131 -1.14 7.99 18.78
C ILE A 131 -2.09 7.60 17.64
N LEU A 132 -2.58 6.36 17.62
CA LEU A 132 -3.57 5.90 16.66
C LEU A 132 -4.96 6.23 17.20
N LYS A 133 -5.64 7.16 16.53
CA LYS A 133 -7.01 7.55 16.85
C LYS A 133 -7.96 6.99 15.80
N PRO A 134 -9.19 6.60 16.18
CA PRO A 134 -10.20 6.25 15.22
C PRO A 134 -10.49 7.42 14.27
N LEU A 135 -10.82 7.10 13.02
CA LEU A 135 -11.23 8.05 12.01
C LEU A 135 -12.74 8.04 11.86
N LYS A 136 -13.36 9.22 11.78
CA LYS A 136 -14.77 9.35 11.42
C LYS A 136 -14.89 9.41 9.90
N VAL A 137 -15.42 8.36 9.29
CA VAL A 137 -15.63 8.22 7.85
C VAL A 137 -17.07 7.85 7.59
N ASN A 138 -17.81 8.66 6.83
CA ASN A 138 -19.22 8.43 6.52
C ASN A 138 -20.09 8.23 7.78
N GLU A 139 -19.92 9.09 8.79
CA GLU A 139 -20.58 9.01 10.11
C GLU A 139 -20.25 7.76 10.94
N LYS A 140 -19.45 6.84 10.41
CA LYS A 140 -18.94 5.65 11.08
C LYS A 140 -17.58 5.92 11.69
N GLU A 141 -17.39 5.50 12.93
CA GLU A 141 -16.08 5.47 13.55
C GLU A 141 -15.35 4.21 13.11
N VAL A 142 -14.20 4.39 12.47
CA VAL A 142 -13.38 3.31 11.93
C VAL A 142 -12.03 3.31 12.63
N GLU A 143 -11.71 2.20 13.29
CA GLU A 143 -10.44 2.05 14.00
C GLU A 143 -9.33 1.55 13.07
N ILE A 144 -8.10 1.93 13.39
CA ILE A 144 -6.89 1.56 12.63
C ILE A 144 -5.99 0.69 13.50
N ILE A 145 -5.52 -0.41 12.92
CA ILE A 145 -4.61 -1.37 13.52
C ILE A 145 -3.28 -1.30 12.76
N GLY A 146 -2.22 -0.92 13.46
CA GLY A 146 -0.86 -0.96 12.94
C GLY A 146 -0.19 -2.29 13.25
N SER A 147 0.26 -3.02 12.24
CA SER A 147 1.04 -4.25 12.39
C SER A 147 2.44 -4.12 11.78
N PRO A 148 3.52 -4.31 12.53
CA PRO A 148 4.86 -4.40 11.93
C PRO A 148 5.04 -5.72 11.17
N TRP A 149 5.74 -5.69 10.03
CA TRP A 149 5.86 -6.85 9.11
C TRP A 149 7.21 -7.59 9.20
N TYR A 150 7.90 -7.47 10.33
CA TYR A 150 9.28 -7.94 10.51
C TYR A 150 9.42 -9.40 10.90
N TRP A 151 8.35 -10.05 11.35
CA TRP A 151 8.40 -11.41 11.86
C TRP A 151 8.25 -12.44 10.74
N GLY A 152 8.81 -13.61 11.01
CA GLY A 152 8.79 -14.75 10.13
C GLY A 152 9.11 -16.02 10.91
N TYR A 153 8.89 -17.18 10.28
CA TYR A 153 8.86 -18.48 10.94
C TYR A 153 10.23 -19.01 11.42
N GLN A 154 11.33 -18.29 11.17
CA GLN A 154 12.70 -18.69 11.49
C GLN A 154 13.49 -17.54 12.13
N GLY A 155 14.40 -17.84 13.07
CA GLY A 155 15.27 -16.86 13.74
C GLY A 155 15.16 -16.95 15.26
N LEU A 156 15.82 -16.04 15.99
CA LEU A 156 15.84 -16.03 17.46
C LEU A 156 14.47 -15.75 18.08
N ALA A 157 13.61 -15.03 17.36
CA ALA A 157 12.22 -14.78 17.72
C ALA A 157 11.31 -15.18 16.53
N PRO A 158 10.92 -16.47 16.42
CA PRO A 158 10.03 -16.91 15.36
C PRO A 158 8.62 -16.34 15.57
N GLY A 159 7.91 -15.99 14.49
CA GLY A 159 6.51 -15.53 14.52
C GLY A 159 5.92 -15.44 13.12
N SER A 160 4.59 -15.38 12.99
CA SER A 160 3.95 -15.24 11.68
C SER A 160 4.22 -13.88 11.04
N THR A 161 4.06 -13.77 9.72
CA THR A 161 4.26 -12.51 9.00
C THR A 161 2.96 -11.73 8.86
N ALA A 162 3.04 -10.40 8.88
CA ALA A 162 1.87 -9.56 8.64
C ALA A 162 1.31 -9.74 7.21
N ASN A 163 2.14 -10.25 6.28
CA ASN A 163 1.72 -10.51 4.90
C ASN A 163 0.73 -11.68 4.79
N ASP A 164 0.57 -12.49 5.83
CA ASP A 164 -0.47 -13.53 5.86
C ASP A 164 -1.88 -12.90 5.89
N LEU A 165 -2.01 -11.63 6.28
CA LEU A 165 -3.27 -10.88 6.34
C LEU A 165 -3.51 -9.99 5.11
N THR A 166 -2.50 -9.76 4.28
CA THR A 166 -2.57 -8.74 3.23
C THR A 166 -3.20 -9.31 1.95
N PRO A 167 -4.12 -8.59 1.31
CA PRO A 167 -4.77 -9.07 0.10
C PRO A 167 -3.80 -9.08 -1.08
N CYS A 168 -3.89 -10.12 -1.90
CA CYS A 168 -3.12 -10.20 -3.13
C CYS A 168 -3.84 -9.42 -4.24
N VAL A 169 -3.76 -8.09 -4.20
CA VAL A 169 -4.33 -7.16 -5.20
C VAL A 169 -3.29 -6.14 -5.58
N GLY A 170 -3.05 -5.95 -6.87
CA GLY A 170 -2.05 -5.01 -7.37
C GLY A 170 -2.63 -3.67 -7.81
N ASP A 171 -1.84 -2.61 -7.67
CA ASP A 171 -2.07 -1.35 -8.39
C ASP A 171 -2.11 -1.60 -9.91
N ALA A 172 -2.96 -0.86 -10.61
CA ALA A 172 -3.18 -1.03 -12.05
C ALA A 172 -1.92 -0.77 -12.89
N ASN A 173 -1.09 0.19 -12.48
CA ASN A 173 0.09 0.61 -13.26
C ASN A 173 1.30 -0.22 -12.91
N THR A 174 1.55 -0.41 -11.61
CA THR A 174 2.79 -0.98 -11.08
C THR A 174 2.66 -2.43 -10.63
N MET A 175 1.44 -2.97 -10.53
CA MET A 175 1.15 -4.31 -9.99
C MET A 175 1.58 -4.51 -8.52
N ILE A 176 2.02 -3.44 -7.84
CA ILE A 176 2.47 -3.50 -6.45
C ILE A 176 1.27 -3.83 -5.55
N PRO A 177 1.38 -4.82 -4.65
CA PRO A 177 0.25 -5.20 -3.83
C PRO A 177 -0.15 -4.17 -2.77
N GLU A 178 -1.41 -4.24 -2.36
CA GLU A 178 -1.98 -3.39 -1.30
C GLU A 178 -1.57 -3.88 0.09
N TYR A 179 -0.68 -3.13 0.75
CA TYR A 179 -0.16 -3.43 2.09
C TYR A 179 -0.49 -2.36 3.13
N LYS A 180 -1.13 -1.27 2.72
CA LYS A 180 -1.30 -0.06 3.55
C LYS A 180 -2.72 0.17 3.99
N ALA A 181 -3.70 -0.31 3.25
CA ALA A 181 -5.11 -0.27 3.62
C ALA A 181 -5.81 -1.56 3.22
N PHE A 182 -6.08 -2.41 4.21
CA PHE A 182 -6.88 -3.62 4.06
C PHE A 182 -7.73 -3.82 5.33
N ILE A 183 -8.73 -4.69 5.29
CA ILE A 183 -9.62 -4.88 6.44
C ILE A 183 -9.26 -6.13 7.23
N CYS A 184 -9.48 -6.09 8.55
CA CYS A 184 -9.24 -7.24 9.42
C CYS A 184 -10.19 -7.26 10.62
N ASN A 185 -10.13 -8.36 11.35
CA ASN A 185 -10.80 -8.52 12.63
C ASN A 185 -9.78 -8.84 13.73
N ILE A 186 -10.07 -8.41 14.95
CA ILE A 186 -9.29 -8.75 16.14
C ILE A 186 -10.21 -9.48 17.10
N THR A 187 -9.75 -10.63 17.57
CA THR A 187 -10.39 -11.37 18.66
C THR A 187 -9.40 -11.56 19.80
N LYS A 188 -9.90 -11.55 21.04
CA LYS A 188 -9.09 -11.81 22.21
C LYS A 188 -8.72 -13.30 22.24
N SER A 189 -7.44 -13.60 22.13
CA SER A 189 -6.93 -14.97 22.31
C SER A 189 -6.70 -15.26 23.79
N ALA A 190 -7.04 -16.48 24.23
CA ALA A 190 -6.65 -16.98 25.55
C ALA A 190 -5.14 -17.26 25.52
N PHE A 191 -4.37 -16.56 26.36
CA PHE A 191 -2.94 -16.80 26.50
C PHE A 191 -2.74 -18.21 27.06
N ASN A 192 -2.35 -19.16 26.22
CA ASN A 192 -2.02 -20.51 26.64
C ASN A 192 -0.50 -20.65 26.68
N ALA A 193 0.08 -20.63 27.88
CA ALA A 193 1.52 -20.73 28.09
C ALA A 193 2.10 -22.10 27.65
N ASN A 194 1.26 -23.08 27.33
CA ASN A 194 1.65 -24.48 27.10
C ASN A 194 1.95 -24.85 25.64
N THR A 195 1.82 -23.95 24.66
CA THR A 195 2.22 -24.19 23.26
C THR A 195 3.68 -23.79 22.98
N LEU A 196 4.53 -23.82 24.01
CA LEU A 196 5.96 -23.46 23.98
C LEU A 196 6.90 -24.66 23.73
N GLY A 197 6.39 -25.78 23.20
CA GLY A 197 7.18 -26.97 22.86
C GLY A 197 7.57 -27.01 21.40
#